data_AF-A0A8J2QJ13-F1
#
_entry.id   AF-A0A8J2QJ13-F1
#
_cell.length_a   1.000
_cell.length_b   1.000
_cell.length_c   1.000
_cell.angle_alpha   90.00
_cell.angle_beta   90.00
_cell.angle_gamma   90.00
#
_symmetry.space_group_name_H-M   'P 1'
#
loop_
_entity.id
_entity.type
_entity.pdbx_description
1 polymer ?
#
loop_
_entity_poly.entity_id
_entity_poly.type
_entity_poly.pdbx_seq_one_letter_code
_entity_poly.pdbx_strand_id
1 'polypeptide(L)'
;MKAILLFDTVNDLIFSKWDDDFLQRMKSFNGQEKDVNITDNHHISQLLSPIITSQRVMAAQFSNTYTSMQCKDNTTIVFDELLDHVLMIICEDRVEDAQRELMDCKTLVQHICGQNMNLLHSQVYQEWLSVLLESRGKGDSIPGASGVIGESGATAAALSALKTVSKEIKWSHSHYHLLLYVGDKMLALYSSRGCEDLLPPDLILLSIQCIAAQEYWSEQQDEEKSTHCDNIHLPWLSTENSAIVHLISPAGKACVPHSMHLAPLDTRIVFVVLIDMEMRDIGVSVQMSSQILSNLRRLLLQRNLEMLPNTLDSLEQALKKTTDALRKNKSNSTLCARLTSRMLELRKSCNTTTPLTPETTATAMHTALEAVIEQLKPDIPSLKMTQPLKELRNLLSPYIDFLKVKAMRYFTLESYPFEIF
;
A
#
# COMPACT_ATOMS: atom_id res chain seq x y z
N MET A 1 23.83 -0.50 9.23
CA MET A 1 23.33 -1.75 8.62
C MET A 1 21.82 -1.89 8.72
N LYS A 2 21.15 -1.98 7.57
CA LYS A 2 19.71 -2.13 7.44
C LYS A 2 19.30 -2.69 6.08
N ALA A 3 18.38 -3.65 6.07
CA ALA A 3 17.75 -4.16 4.86
C ALA A 3 16.27 -4.49 5.10
N ILE A 4 15.41 -4.07 4.19
CA ILE A 4 13.99 -4.42 4.11
C ILE A 4 13.80 -5.25 2.84
N LEU A 5 13.22 -6.43 2.99
CA LEU A 5 13.11 -7.44 1.96
C LEU A 5 11.71 -8.03 1.95
N LEU A 6 11.17 -8.30 0.75
CA LEU A 6 9.89 -8.96 0.57
C LEU A 6 10.04 -10.13 -0.39
N PHE A 7 9.64 -11.31 0.07
CA PHE A 7 9.68 -12.54 -0.70
C PHE A 7 8.28 -13.01 -1.06
N ASP A 8 8.11 -13.44 -2.30
CA ASP A 8 6.86 -14.02 -2.79
C ASP A 8 6.64 -15.45 -2.32
N THR A 9 5.54 -16.06 -2.77
CA THR A 9 5.16 -17.44 -2.40
C THR A 9 6.15 -18.52 -2.87
N VAL A 10 7.05 -18.24 -3.82
CA VAL A 10 8.08 -19.17 -4.30
C VAL A 10 9.49 -18.86 -3.78
N ASN A 11 9.62 -17.90 -2.86
CA ASN A 11 10.87 -17.39 -2.28
C ASN A 11 11.68 -16.52 -3.24
N ASP A 12 11.07 -15.94 -4.27
CA ASP A 12 11.72 -14.93 -5.09
C ASP A 12 11.61 -13.56 -4.41
N LEU A 13 12.70 -12.78 -4.51
CA LEU A 13 12.80 -11.45 -3.92
C LEU A 13 12.10 -10.45 -4.84
N ILE A 14 10.96 -9.93 -4.40
CA ILE A 14 10.11 -9.02 -5.19
C ILE A 14 10.29 -7.55 -4.81
N PHE A 15 10.84 -7.27 -3.63
CA PHE A 15 11.24 -5.93 -3.23
C PHE A 15 12.45 -5.98 -2.30
N SER A 16 13.35 -5.03 -2.49
CA SER A 16 14.58 -4.90 -1.72
C SER A 16 14.98 -3.45 -1.53
N LYS A 17 15.30 -3.07 -0.29
CA LYS A 17 15.90 -1.79 0.05
C LYS A 17 16.93 -2.02 1.15
N TRP A 18 18.20 -1.69 0.90
CA TRP A 18 19.28 -1.90 1.86
C TRP A 18 20.31 -0.78 1.83
N ASP A 19 21.07 -0.66 2.92
CA ASP A 19 22.25 0.21 3.00
C ASP A 19 23.54 -0.52 2.57
N ASP A 20 24.61 0.26 2.34
CA ASP A 20 25.91 -0.28 1.91
C ASP A 20 26.53 -1.20 2.97
N ASP A 21 26.29 -0.91 4.26
CA ASP A 21 26.77 -1.74 5.38
C ASP A 21 26.20 -3.17 5.30
N PHE A 22 24.92 -3.30 4.95
CA PHE A 22 24.30 -4.61 4.75
C PHE A 22 24.97 -5.38 3.62
N LEU A 23 25.24 -4.72 2.48
CA LEU A 23 25.92 -5.37 1.36
C LEU A 23 27.34 -5.82 1.73
N GLN A 24 28.09 -4.98 2.46
CA GLN A 24 29.42 -5.33 2.95
C GLN A 24 29.38 -6.57 3.86
N ARG A 25 28.38 -6.65 4.73
CA ARG A 25 28.19 -7.82 5.58
C ARG A 25 27.84 -9.07 4.78
N MET A 26 26.93 -8.99 3.80
CA MET A 26 26.56 -10.16 2.99
C MET A 26 27.74 -10.72 2.20
N LYS A 27 28.69 -9.87 1.78
CA LYS A 27 29.97 -10.30 1.17
C LYS A 27 30.80 -11.18 2.11
N SER A 28 30.77 -10.93 3.42
CA SER A 28 31.49 -11.76 4.40
C SER A 28 30.94 -13.19 4.53
N PHE A 29 29.64 -13.40 4.26
CA PHE A 29 29.00 -14.71 4.33
C PHE A 29 29.19 -15.56 3.07
N ASN A 30 29.49 -14.95 1.92
CA ASN A 30 29.60 -15.66 0.65
C ASN A 30 30.92 -16.45 0.50
N GLY A 31 31.87 -16.33 1.45
CA GLY A 31 33.11 -17.11 1.49
C GLY A 31 34.05 -16.93 0.29
N GLN A 32 33.69 -16.09 -0.69
CA GLN A 32 34.48 -15.81 -1.88
C GLN A 32 35.20 -14.48 -1.70
N GLU A 33 36.49 -14.58 -1.35
CA GLU A 33 37.42 -13.47 -1.45
C GLU A 33 37.49 -12.99 -2.93
N LYS A 34 36.97 -11.79 -3.15
CA LYS A 34 37.41 -10.76 -4.11
C LYS A 34 36.67 -10.46 -5.42
N ASP A 35 35.80 -11.27 -6.02
CA ASP A 35 35.32 -10.90 -7.39
C ASP A 35 33.83 -11.10 -7.71
N VAL A 36 32.95 -11.31 -6.73
CA VAL A 36 31.49 -11.26 -6.98
C VAL A 36 30.93 -9.94 -6.45
N ASN A 37 30.52 -9.06 -7.36
CA ASN A 37 29.69 -7.91 -7.02
C ASN A 37 28.33 -8.43 -6.53
N ILE A 38 28.22 -8.63 -5.21
CA ILE A 38 26.93 -8.82 -4.54
C ILE A 38 26.23 -7.45 -4.53
N THR A 39 25.69 -7.09 -5.68
CA THR A 39 24.78 -5.95 -5.88
C THR A 39 23.39 -6.42 -6.28
N ASP A 40 23.28 -7.69 -6.68
CA ASP A 40 22.10 -8.18 -7.38
C ASP A 40 21.17 -8.95 -6.43
N ASN A 41 19.88 -8.65 -6.53
CA ASN A 41 18.77 -9.28 -5.80
C ASN A 41 18.84 -10.82 -5.79
N HIS A 42 19.36 -11.42 -6.87
CA HIS A 42 19.51 -12.86 -6.99
C HIS A 42 20.48 -13.46 -5.97
N HIS A 43 21.66 -12.86 -5.78
CA HIS A 43 22.66 -13.36 -4.83
C HIS A 43 22.17 -13.22 -3.38
N ILE A 44 21.52 -12.10 -3.06
CA ILE A 44 20.94 -11.87 -1.73
C ILE A 44 19.83 -12.89 -1.45
N SER A 45 18.94 -13.14 -2.44
CA SER A 45 17.90 -14.16 -2.31
C SER A 45 18.48 -15.55 -2.05
N GLN A 46 19.52 -15.95 -2.78
CA GLN A 46 20.19 -17.25 -2.57
C GLN A 46 20.78 -17.40 -1.16
N LEU A 47 21.45 -16.36 -0.65
CA LEU A 47 22.05 -16.39 0.69
C LEU A 47 20.99 -16.47 1.80
N LEU A 48 19.83 -15.85 1.60
CA LEU A 48 18.76 -15.78 2.59
C LEU A 48 17.73 -16.91 2.45
N SER A 49 17.73 -17.64 1.32
CA SER A 49 16.82 -18.75 1.05
C SER A 49 16.75 -19.80 2.18
N PRO A 50 17.86 -20.22 2.84
CA PRO A 50 17.79 -21.15 3.96
C PRO A 50 16.99 -20.60 5.14
N ILE A 51 17.13 -19.30 5.43
CA ILE A 51 16.43 -18.63 6.54
C ILE A 51 14.93 -18.52 6.23
N ILE A 52 14.58 -18.11 5.01
CA ILE A 52 13.18 -18.01 4.57
C ILE A 52 12.52 -19.40 4.54
N THR A 53 13.22 -20.39 4.02
CA THR A 53 12.76 -21.79 4.00
C THR A 53 12.55 -22.32 5.41
N SER A 54 13.47 -22.03 6.33
CA SER A 54 13.33 -22.41 7.74
C SER A 54 12.09 -21.78 8.36
N GLN A 55 11.86 -20.48 8.16
CA GLN A 55 10.68 -19.78 8.68
C GLN A 55 9.39 -20.42 8.17
N ARG A 56 9.32 -20.72 6.86
CA ARG A 56 8.14 -21.31 6.22
C ARG A 56 7.88 -22.74 6.66
N VAL A 57 8.93 -23.55 6.82
CA VAL A 57 8.80 -24.92 7.35
C VAL A 57 8.32 -24.88 8.80
N MET A 58 8.86 -23.99 9.60
CA MET A 58 8.44 -23.78 11.00
C MET A 58 6.98 -23.33 11.10
N ALA A 59 6.55 -22.44 10.20
CA ALA A 59 5.15 -22.04 10.07
C ALA A 59 4.24 -23.20 9.66
N ALA A 60 4.59 -23.87 8.56
CA ALA A 60 3.74 -24.83 7.90
C ALA A 60 3.69 -26.16 8.65
N GLN A 61 4.79 -26.69 9.17
CA GLN A 61 4.82 -28.04 9.76
C GLN A 61 4.67 -28.04 11.29
N PHE A 62 5.13 -26.99 11.97
CA PHE A 62 5.23 -26.97 13.42
C PHE A 62 4.28 -25.97 14.10
N SER A 63 3.51 -25.19 13.32
CA SER A 63 2.67 -24.09 13.83
C SER A 63 3.45 -23.14 14.75
N ASN A 64 4.74 -22.98 14.51
CA ASN A 64 5.66 -22.21 15.35
C ASN A 64 6.43 -21.22 14.48
N THR A 65 5.78 -20.12 14.12
CA THR A 65 6.43 -19.01 13.44
C THR A 65 7.18 -18.16 14.44
N TYR A 66 8.50 -18.27 14.45
CA TYR A 66 9.30 -17.24 15.12
C TYR A 66 9.12 -15.91 14.36
N THR A 67 8.89 -14.83 15.13
CA THR A 67 8.70 -13.48 14.59
C THR A 67 10.00 -12.69 14.52
N SER A 68 11.04 -13.16 15.21
CA SER A 68 12.36 -12.54 15.19
C SER A 68 13.47 -13.53 15.55
N MET A 69 14.69 -13.20 15.15
CA MET A 69 15.92 -13.87 15.52
C MET A 69 16.96 -12.80 15.88
N GLN A 70 17.70 -13.01 16.96
CA GLN A 70 18.82 -12.16 17.33
C GLN A 70 20.11 -12.96 17.25
N CYS A 71 21.04 -12.48 16.43
CA CYS A 71 22.35 -13.07 16.25
C CYS A 71 23.33 -12.59 17.34
N LYS A 72 24.41 -13.35 17.57
CA LYS A 72 25.43 -13.02 18.59
C LYS A 72 26.17 -11.71 18.32
N ASP A 73 26.13 -11.23 17.09
CA ASP A 73 26.74 -9.98 16.63
C ASP A 73 25.75 -8.80 16.64
N ASN A 74 24.73 -8.87 17.51
CA ASN A 74 23.67 -7.86 17.67
C ASN A 74 22.78 -7.63 16.45
N THR A 75 22.88 -8.46 15.41
CA THR A 75 21.95 -8.37 14.29
C THR A 75 20.61 -8.95 14.64
N THR A 76 19.59 -8.15 14.40
CA THR A 76 18.20 -8.49 14.57
C THR A 76 17.58 -8.77 13.20
N ILE A 77 16.93 -9.92 13.07
CA ILE A 77 16.13 -10.28 11.91
C ILE A 77 14.69 -10.39 12.38
N VAL A 78 13.77 -9.65 11.79
CA VAL A 78 12.34 -9.70 12.11
C VAL A 78 11.56 -10.16 10.89
N PHE A 79 10.56 -11.01 11.11
CA PHE A 79 9.69 -11.57 10.09
C PHE A 79 8.24 -11.16 10.34
N ASP A 80 7.53 -10.91 9.26
CA ASP A 80 6.08 -10.83 9.24
C ASP A 80 5.55 -11.47 7.95
N GLU A 81 4.27 -11.83 7.94
CA GLU A 81 3.62 -12.49 6.81
C GLU A 81 2.44 -11.66 6.32
N LEU A 82 2.29 -11.55 5.00
CA LEU A 82 1.17 -10.90 4.34
C LEU A 82 0.75 -11.73 3.12
N LEU A 83 -0.44 -12.35 3.16
CA LEU A 83 -0.99 -13.13 2.04
C LEU A 83 0.02 -14.17 1.49
N ASP A 84 0.60 -15.01 2.35
CA ASP A 84 1.63 -16.01 2.04
C ASP A 84 3.00 -15.42 1.56
N HIS A 85 3.16 -14.09 1.54
CA HIS A 85 4.43 -13.41 1.30
C HIS A 85 5.17 -13.17 2.62
N VAL A 86 6.49 -13.24 2.59
CA VAL A 86 7.33 -13.04 3.79
C VAL A 86 8.00 -11.68 3.71
N LEU A 87 7.67 -10.82 4.68
CA LEU A 87 8.36 -9.56 4.93
C LEU A 87 9.49 -9.82 5.92
N MET A 88 10.67 -9.28 5.62
CA MET A 88 11.83 -9.42 6.49
C MET A 88 12.56 -8.08 6.60
N ILE A 89 12.94 -7.72 7.83
CA ILE A 89 13.88 -6.64 8.08
C ILE A 89 15.10 -7.19 8.82
N ILE A 90 16.29 -6.80 8.36
CA ILE A 90 17.58 -7.13 8.98
C ILE A 90 18.21 -5.80 9.41
N CYS A 91 18.47 -5.61 10.69
CA CYS A 91 19.07 -4.39 11.21
C CYS A 91 19.84 -4.64 12.51
N GLU A 92 20.48 -3.60 13.05
CA GLU A 92 21.14 -3.63 14.38
C GLU A 92 20.28 -2.96 15.46
N ASP A 93 19.06 -2.57 15.11
CA ASP A 93 18.11 -1.95 16.03
C ASP A 93 17.52 -2.97 17.01
N ARG A 94 16.82 -2.46 18.03
CA ARG A 94 16.03 -3.28 18.94
C ARG A 94 14.92 -3.98 18.18
N VAL A 95 14.59 -5.20 18.60
CA VAL A 95 13.51 -6.02 18.00
C VAL A 95 12.19 -5.25 17.89
N GLU A 96 11.84 -4.47 18.92
CA GLU A 96 10.60 -3.68 18.93
C GLU A 96 10.56 -2.60 17.86
N ASP A 97 11.68 -1.90 17.64
CA ASP A 97 11.77 -0.83 16.65
C ASP A 97 11.78 -1.41 15.23
N ALA A 98 12.50 -2.51 15.02
CA ALA A 98 12.48 -3.27 13.78
C ALA A 98 11.08 -3.82 13.45
N GLN A 99 10.34 -4.30 14.45
CA GLN A 99 8.95 -4.74 14.29
C GLN A 99 8.03 -3.59 13.87
N ARG A 100 8.16 -2.40 14.49
CA ARG A 100 7.36 -1.23 14.10
C ARG A 100 7.62 -0.82 12.66
N GLU A 101 8.88 -0.79 12.26
CA GLU A 101 9.22 -0.44 10.88
C GLU A 101 8.77 -1.49 9.86
N LEU A 102 8.83 -2.77 10.21
CA LEU A 102 8.29 -3.82 9.36
C LEU A 102 6.77 -3.69 9.21
N MET A 103 6.06 -3.29 10.27
CA MET A 103 4.62 -2.98 10.22
C MET A 103 4.30 -1.76 9.35
N ASP A 104 5.13 -0.70 9.41
CA ASP A 104 4.99 0.47 8.52
C ASP A 104 5.16 0.03 7.05
N CYS A 105 6.19 -0.75 6.75
CA CYS A 105 6.41 -1.31 5.42
C CYS A 105 5.21 -2.15 4.96
N LYS A 106 4.69 -3.02 5.83
CA LYS A 106 3.51 -3.84 5.53
C LYS A 106 2.29 -2.98 5.20
N THR A 107 2.07 -1.91 5.95
CA THR A 107 0.92 -1.03 5.77
C THR A 107 1.06 -0.22 4.47
N LEU A 108 2.27 0.26 4.15
CA LEU A 108 2.54 0.92 2.86
C LEU A 108 2.36 -0.03 1.67
N VAL A 109 2.83 -1.28 1.78
CA VAL A 109 2.60 -2.31 0.75
C VAL A 109 1.11 -2.57 0.56
N GLN A 110 0.37 -2.76 1.65
CA GLN A 110 -1.09 -2.91 1.57
C GLN A 110 -1.77 -1.67 0.98
N HIS A 111 -1.24 -0.47 1.23
CA HIS A 111 -1.79 0.76 0.68
C HIS A 111 -1.60 0.86 -0.84
N ILE A 112 -0.44 0.52 -1.39
CA ILE A 112 -0.21 0.64 -2.84
C ILE A 112 -0.64 -0.60 -3.62
N CYS A 113 -0.52 -1.80 -3.04
CA CYS A 113 -0.80 -3.06 -3.72
C CYS A 113 -2.15 -3.69 -3.34
N GLY A 114 -2.71 -3.31 -2.19
CA GLY A 114 -3.92 -3.92 -1.66
C GLY A 114 -3.73 -5.42 -1.43
N GLN A 115 -4.47 -6.21 -2.19
CA GLN A 115 -4.39 -7.67 -2.16
C GLN A 115 -3.56 -8.24 -3.33
N ASN A 116 -3.23 -7.41 -4.32
CA ASN A 116 -2.45 -7.81 -5.48
C ASN A 116 -0.96 -7.53 -5.26
N MET A 117 -0.30 -8.43 -4.53
CA MET A 117 1.13 -8.33 -4.26
C MET A 117 1.99 -8.44 -5.52
N ASN A 118 1.46 -9.02 -6.60
CA ASN A 118 2.18 -9.17 -7.87
C ASN A 118 2.51 -7.81 -8.51
N LEU A 119 1.84 -6.74 -8.09
CA LEU A 119 2.17 -5.38 -8.53
C LEU A 119 3.62 -5.00 -8.19
N LEU A 120 4.22 -5.56 -7.14
CA LEU A 120 5.62 -5.31 -6.78
C LEU A 120 6.64 -5.96 -7.71
N HIS A 121 6.24 -6.83 -8.64
CA HIS A 121 7.14 -7.23 -9.73
C HIS A 121 7.42 -6.06 -10.70
N SER A 122 6.61 -5.01 -10.68
CA SER A 122 6.84 -3.80 -11.46
C SER A 122 7.85 -2.89 -10.76
N GLN A 123 8.89 -2.50 -11.49
CA GLN A 123 9.88 -1.51 -11.04
C GLN A 123 9.23 -0.22 -10.52
N VAL A 124 8.15 0.23 -11.17
CA VAL A 124 7.40 1.44 -10.78
C VAL A 124 6.85 1.33 -9.36
N TYR A 125 6.31 0.17 -8.98
CA TYR A 125 5.78 -0.05 -7.63
C TYR A 125 6.89 -0.23 -6.59
N GLN A 126 8.03 -0.80 -6.97
CA GLN A 126 9.21 -0.91 -6.10
C GLN A 126 9.79 0.47 -5.79
N GLU A 127 9.91 1.32 -6.81
CA GLU A 127 10.33 2.71 -6.65
C GLU A 127 9.33 3.50 -5.81
N TRP A 128 8.02 3.36 -6.09
CA TRP A 128 6.97 3.99 -5.29
C TRP A 128 7.10 3.63 -3.81
N LEU A 129 7.21 2.33 -3.49
CA LEU A 129 7.38 1.87 -2.12
C LEU A 129 8.65 2.41 -1.47
N SER A 130 9.75 2.45 -2.22
CA SER A 130 11.03 2.99 -1.74
C SER A 130 10.94 4.46 -1.34
N VAL A 131 10.27 5.26 -2.17
CA VAL A 131 10.04 6.69 -1.92
C VAL A 131 9.12 6.91 -0.71
N LEU A 132 8.04 6.12 -0.59
CA LEU A 132 7.14 6.22 0.56
C LEU A 132 7.83 5.83 1.88
N LEU A 133 8.66 4.78 1.85
CA LEU A 133 9.45 4.38 3.01
C LEU A 133 10.40 5.48 3.45
N GLU A 134 11.03 6.22 2.54
CA GLU A 134 11.89 7.36 2.89
C GLU A 134 11.08 8.55 3.39
N SER A 135 9.91 8.79 2.80
CA SER A 135 9.07 9.95 3.08
C SER A 135 8.34 9.85 4.42
N ARG A 136 8.12 8.64 4.94
CA ARG A 136 7.33 8.40 6.18
C ARG A 136 7.86 9.15 7.40
N GLY A 137 9.17 9.39 7.46
CA GLY A 137 9.83 10.09 8.57
C GLY A 137 10.04 11.59 8.35
N LYS A 138 9.68 12.12 7.17
CA LYS A 138 9.94 13.51 6.78
C LYS A 138 8.81 14.48 7.14
N GLY A 139 7.76 14.01 7.83
CA GLY A 139 6.68 14.87 8.33
C GLY A 139 7.11 15.76 9.49
N ASP A 140 6.47 16.93 9.62
CA ASP A 140 6.68 17.88 10.74
C ASP A 140 5.80 17.52 11.96
N SER A 141 4.76 16.72 11.74
CA SER A 141 3.84 16.19 12.73
C SER A 141 4.41 14.93 13.35
N ILE A 142 4.02 14.66 14.60
CA ILE A 142 4.43 13.43 15.29
C ILE A 142 4.09 12.22 14.41
N PRO A 143 5.04 11.30 14.15
CA PRO A 143 4.76 10.07 13.40
C PRO A 143 3.52 9.37 13.95
N GLY A 144 2.51 9.17 13.10
CA GLY A 144 1.24 8.55 13.50
C GLY A 144 0.11 9.51 13.88
N ALA A 145 0.30 10.84 13.78
CA ALA A 145 -0.78 11.82 13.93
C ALA A 145 -1.15 12.42 12.55
N SER A 146 -2.44 12.35 12.18
CA SER A 146 -2.98 13.18 11.10
C SER A 146 -3.02 14.62 11.61
N GLY A 147 -1.98 15.41 11.35
CA GLY A 147 -1.96 16.81 11.76
C GLY A 147 -3.09 17.56 11.05
N VAL A 148 -4.04 18.10 11.80
CA VAL A 148 -5.10 18.98 11.27
C VAL A 148 -4.69 20.41 11.53
N ILE A 149 -4.73 21.25 10.49
CA ILE A 149 -4.57 22.70 10.69
C ILE A 149 -5.82 23.18 11.40
N GLY A 150 -5.68 23.61 12.66
CA GLY A 150 -6.78 24.00 13.54
C GLY A 150 -7.75 25.02 12.92
N GLU A 151 -8.93 25.16 13.53
CA GLU A 151 -10.00 26.01 13.01
C GLU A 151 -9.54 27.46 12.81
N SER A 152 -9.49 27.89 11.55
CA SER A 152 -9.11 29.23 11.14
C SER A 152 -9.99 29.70 9.99
N GLY A 153 -9.95 31.00 9.68
CA GLY A 153 -10.61 31.54 8.48
C GLY A 153 -10.12 30.85 7.20
N ALA A 154 -8.85 30.44 7.15
CA ALA A 154 -8.27 29.72 6.01
C ALA A 154 -8.87 28.30 5.86
N THR A 155 -9.09 27.59 6.97
CA THR A 155 -9.73 26.26 6.98
C THR A 155 -11.16 26.34 6.43
N ALA A 156 -11.94 27.31 6.88
CA ALA A 156 -13.31 27.53 6.41
C ALA A 156 -13.35 27.95 4.93
N ALA A 157 -12.45 28.84 4.51
CA ALA A 157 -12.30 29.25 3.12
C ALA A 157 -11.92 28.07 2.21
N ALA A 158 -10.96 27.23 2.64
CA ALA A 158 -10.57 26.03 1.93
C ALA A 158 -11.72 25.04 1.78
N LEU A 159 -12.46 24.77 2.85
CA LEU A 159 -13.62 23.89 2.77
C LEU A 159 -14.70 24.42 1.81
N SER A 160 -14.93 25.75 1.82
CA SER A 160 -15.84 26.39 0.87
C SER A 160 -15.33 26.28 -0.57
N ALA A 161 -14.03 26.48 -0.80
CA ALA A 161 -13.42 26.34 -2.12
C ALA A 161 -13.52 24.92 -2.66
N LEU A 162 -13.24 23.90 -1.83
CA LEU A 162 -13.40 22.48 -2.20
C LEU A 162 -14.86 22.16 -2.60
N LYS A 163 -15.85 22.71 -1.88
CA LYS A 163 -17.28 22.55 -2.21
C LYS A 163 -17.70 23.22 -3.51
N THR A 164 -17.04 24.30 -3.91
CA THR A 164 -17.29 24.97 -5.18
C THR A 164 -16.71 24.15 -6.32
N VAL A 165 -15.43 23.79 -6.20
CA VAL A 165 -14.67 23.05 -7.21
C VAL A 165 -15.25 21.65 -7.43
N SER A 166 -15.83 21.02 -6.41
CA SER A 166 -16.48 19.70 -6.56
C SER A 166 -17.63 19.69 -7.57
N LYS A 167 -18.25 20.85 -7.85
CA LYS A 167 -19.32 20.99 -8.83
C LYS A 167 -18.80 21.12 -10.26
N GLU A 168 -17.53 21.51 -10.44
CA GLU A 168 -16.91 21.65 -11.76
C GLU A 168 -16.31 20.33 -12.27
N ILE A 169 -15.88 19.45 -11.35
CA ILE A 169 -15.28 18.17 -11.70
C ILE A 169 -16.35 17.21 -12.25
N LYS A 170 -16.04 16.59 -13.40
CA LYS A 170 -16.88 15.51 -13.96
C LYS A 170 -16.50 14.19 -13.32
N TRP A 171 -17.38 13.70 -12.45
CA TRP A 171 -17.16 12.47 -11.69
C TRP A 171 -17.56 11.23 -12.49
N SER A 172 -16.69 10.21 -12.45
CA SER A 172 -16.98 8.87 -12.97
C SER A 172 -17.80 8.04 -11.98
N HIS A 173 -17.59 8.26 -10.68
CA HIS A 173 -18.27 7.56 -9.59
C HIS A 173 -18.95 8.56 -8.65
N SER A 174 -19.91 8.06 -7.88
CA SER A 174 -20.77 8.91 -7.04
C SER A 174 -20.11 9.33 -5.71
N HIS A 175 -19.14 8.55 -5.25
CA HIS A 175 -18.50 8.69 -3.96
C HIS A 175 -17.04 9.15 -4.11
N TYR A 176 -16.72 10.30 -3.53
CA TYR A 176 -15.39 10.90 -3.62
C TYR A 176 -15.06 11.80 -2.42
N HIS A 177 -13.77 11.99 -2.18
CA HIS A 177 -13.20 12.90 -1.19
C HIS A 177 -12.25 13.88 -1.86
N LEU A 178 -12.29 15.12 -1.41
CA LEU A 178 -11.39 16.20 -1.77
C LEU A 178 -10.62 16.61 -0.53
N LEU A 179 -9.30 16.55 -0.58
CA LEU A 179 -8.41 16.92 0.52
C LEU A 179 -7.44 17.99 0.07
N LEU A 180 -7.14 18.90 0.98
CA LEU A 180 -6.09 19.90 0.80
C LEU A 180 -5.06 19.73 1.90
N TYR A 181 -3.84 19.39 1.51
CA TYR A 181 -2.69 19.26 2.40
C TYR A 181 -1.78 20.47 2.30
N VAL A 182 -1.23 20.89 3.44
CA VAL A 182 -0.26 21.98 3.58
C VAL A 182 0.90 21.43 4.40
N GLY A 183 2.04 21.21 3.75
CA GLY A 183 3.09 20.35 4.26
C GLY A 183 2.56 18.92 4.45
N ASP A 184 2.72 18.39 5.65
CA ASP A 184 2.22 17.08 6.06
C ASP A 184 0.84 17.12 6.74
N LYS A 185 0.25 18.31 6.87
CA LYS A 185 -1.00 18.54 7.63
C LYS A 185 -2.18 18.69 6.68
N MET A 186 -3.30 18.10 7.06
CA MET A 186 -4.57 18.29 6.37
C MET A 186 -5.19 19.63 6.78
N LEU A 187 -5.41 20.51 5.81
CA LEU A 187 -6.10 21.79 6.00
C LEU A 187 -7.62 21.62 5.93
N ALA A 188 -8.12 20.90 4.94
CA ALA A 188 -9.55 20.71 4.74
C ALA A 188 -9.85 19.36 4.05
N LEU A 189 -10.99 18.77 4.42
CA LEU A 189 -11.56 17.57 3.83
C LEU A 189 -13.02 17.83 3.47
N TYR A 190 -13.38 17.60 2.21
CA TYR A 190 -14.76 17.58 1.75
C TYR A 190 -15.08 16.19 1.20
N SER A 191 -16.14 15.57 1.73
CA SER A 191 -16.64 14.27 1.24
C SER A 191 -17.97 14.46 0.53
N SER A 192 -18.17 13.73 -0.57
CA SER A 192 -19.47 13.71 -1.26
C SER A 192 -20.53 12.99 -0.41
N ARG A 193 -21.80 13.15 -0.77
CA ARG A 193 -22.90 12.59 0.02
C ARG A 193 -22.89 11.06 -0.07
N GLY A 194 -22.94 10.40 1.09
CA GLY A 194 -23.00 8.93 1.17
C GLY A 194 -21.63 8.26 1.16
N CYS A 195 -20.54 9.03 1.10
CA CYS A 195 -19.21 8.51 1.39
C CYS A 195 -19.12 8.04 2.85
N GLU A 196 -18.34 6.99 3.06
CA GLU A 196 -17.89 6.65 4.41
C GLU A 196 -16.76 7.58 4.85
N ASP A 197 -16.58 7.69 6.16
CA ASP A 197 -15.51 8.49 6.72
C ASP A 197 -14.15 7.81 6.50
N LEU A 198 -13.15 8.60 6.11
CA LEU A 198 -11.76 8.15 6.01
C LEU A 198 -11.22 7.88 7.41
N LEU A 199 -10.55 6.74 7.60
CA LEU A 199 -9.98 6.39 8.90
C LEU A 199 -8.68 7.17 9.15
N PRO A 200 -8.30 7.43 10.41
CA PRO A 200 -7.05 8.11 10.72
C PRO A 200 -5.79 7.47 10.07
N PRO A 201 -5.65 6.13 10.01
CA PRO A 201 -4.55 5.50 9.27
C PRO A 201 -4.52 5.87 7.78
N ASP A 202 -5.68 5.98 7.13
CA ASP A 202 -5.77 6.36 5.72
C ASP A 202 -5.26 7.79 5.51
N LEU A 203 -5.61 8.72 6.41
CA LEU A 203 -5.13 10.10 6.35
C LEU A 203 -3.61 10.19 6.52
N ILE A 204 -3.02 9.34 7.36
CA ILE A 204 -1.56 9.26 7.53
C ILE A 204 -0.90 8.71 6.25
N LEU A 205 -1.47 7.67 5.64
CA LEU A 205 -0.92 7.14 4.38
C LEU A 205 -0.99 8.18 3.25
N LEU A 206 -2.09 8.92 3.16
CA LEU A 206 -2.26 10.01 2.21
C LEU A 206 -1.31 11.19 2.48
N SER A 207 -1.02 11.50 3.75
CA SER A 207 -0.04 12.53 4.07
C SER A 207 1.37 12.12 3.63
N ILE A 208 1.74 10.84 3.79
CA ILE A 208 3.02 10.29 3.30
C ILE A 208 3.10 10.40 1.77
N GLN A 209 2.02 10.09 1.04
CA GLN A 209 1.95 10.29 -0.42
C GLN A 209 2.17 11.76 -0.80
N CYS A 210 1.56 12.69 -0.05
CA CYS A 210 1.73 14.12 -0.28
C CYS A 210 3.16 14.59 0.01
N ILE A 211 3.78 14.11 1.09
CA ILE A 211 5.19 14.41 1.40
C ILE A 211 6.09 13.92 0.27
N ALA A 212 5.94 12.66 -0.15
CA ALA A 212 6.71 12.09 -1.26
C ALA A 212 6.60 12.94 -2.53
N ALA A 213 5.39 13.35 -2.89
CA ALA A 213 5.16 14.24 -4.04
C ALA A 213 5.82 15.62 -3.87
N GLN A 214 5.71 16.22 -2.68
CA GLN A 214 6.29 17.53 -2.38
C GLN A 214 7.82 17.52 -2.45
N GLU A 215 8.48 16.49 -1.90
CA GLU A 215 9.95 16.36 -1.96
C GLU A 215 10.42 16.33 -3.41
N TYR A 216 9.79 15.48 -4.23
CA TYR A 216 10.13 15.34 -5.63
C TYR A 216 9.91 16.64 -6.42
N TRP A 217 8.76 17.29 -6.23
CA TRP A 217 8.49 18.57 -6.88
C TRP A 217 9.46 19.67 -6.44
N SER A 218 9.93 19.65 -5.20
CA SER A 218 10.93 20.59 -4.70
C SER A 218 12.29 20.37 -5.36
N GLU A 219 12.76 19.12 -5.43
CA GLU A 219 14.04 18.77 -6.06
C GLU A 219 14.07 19.18 -7.54
N GLN A 220 12.97 18.97 -8.26
CA GLN A 220 12.85 19.35 -9.67
C GLN A 220 12.81 20.88 -9.89
N GLN A 221 12.22 21.65 -8.96
CA GLN A 221 12.19 23.11 -9.05
C GLN A 221 13.58 23.76 -8.88
N ASP A 222 14.47 23.13 -8.11
CA ASP A 222 15.84 23.61 -7.94
C ASP A 222 16.69 23.38 -9.20
N GLU A 223 16.36 22.35 -9.99
CA GLU A 223 17.01 22.03 -11.27
C GLU A 223 16.47 22.86 -12.45
N GLU A 224 15.16 23.13 -12.51
CA GLU A 224 14.49 23.83 -13.62
C GLU A 224 14.16 25.31 -13.32
N LYS A 225 15.17 26.18 -13.20
CA LYS A 225 14.96 27.64 -13.01
C LYS A 225 14.37 28.41 -14.21
N SER A 226 13.88 27.73 -15.25
CA SER A 226 13.36 28.41 -16.44
C SER A 226 12.31 27.60 -17.18
N THR A 227 11.07 27.61 -16.71
CA THR A 227 9.81 27.80 -17.46
C THR A 227 8.63 27.39 -16.58
N HIS A 228 7.50 28.09 -16.68
CA HIS A 228 6.28 27.78 -15.92
C HIS A 228 5.87 26.31 -16.13
N CYS A 229 6.13 25.46 -15.14
CA CYS A 229 5.82 24.03 -15.25
C CYS A 229 4.39 23.76 -14.76
N ASP A 230 3.46 23.69 -15.72
CA ASP A 230 2.17 23.05 -15.52
C ASP A 230 2.40 21.55 -15.23
N ASN A 231 2.07 21.12 -14.02
CA ASN A 231 2.01 19.72 -13.56
C ASN A 231 3.28 18.87 -13.81
N ILE A 232 4.30 19.04 -12.95
CA ILE A 232 5.43 18.10 -12.87
C ILE A 232 4.90 16.68 -12.60
N HIS A 233 5.25 15.76 -13.49
CA HIS A 233 4.84 14.37 -13.41
C HIS A 233 5.62 13.60 -12.34
N LEU A 234 4.91 12.83 -11.52
CA LEU A 234 5.48 11.92 -10.54
C LEU A 234 5.76 10.57 -11.22
N PRO A 235 7.03 10.12 -11.29
CA PRO A 235 7.43 9.00 -12.15
C PRO A 235 6.80 7.65 -11.73
N TRP A 236 6.38 7.53 -10.48
CA TRP A 236 5.69 6.34 -9.97
C TRP A 236 4.16 6.37 -10.11
N LEU A 237 3.59 7.43 -10.67
CA LEU A 237 2.15 7.56 -10.91
C LEU A 237 1.84 7.54 -12.42
N SER A 238 0.56 7.63 -12.77
CA SER A 238 0.15 7.85 -14.17
C SER A 238 0.55 9.26 -14.65
N THR A 239 0.46 9.50 -15.96
CA THR A 239 0.71 10.81 -16.57
C THR A 239 -0.18 11.93 -16.02
N GLU A 240 -1.33 11.59 -15.43
CA GLU A 240 -2.22 12.52 -14.75
C GLU A 240 -1.94 12.60 -13.23
N ASN A 241 -0.77 12.15 -12.78
CA ASN A 241 -0.38 12.02 -11.37
C ASN A 241 -1.42 11.26 -10.54
N SER A 242 -1.88 10.15 -11.11
CA SER A 242 -2.97 9.34 -10.55
C SER A 242 -2.54 7.89 -10.33
N ALA A 243 -3.07 7.24 -9.30
CA ALA A 243 -2.85 5.83 -9.04
C ALA A 243 -4.01 5.20 -8.28
N ILE A 244 -4.12 3.88 -8.35
CA ILE A 244 -5.00 3.12 -7.44
C ILE A 244 -4.26 2.97 -6.11
N VAL A 245 -4.89 3.45 -5.04
CA VAL A 245 -4.47 3.21 -3.67
C VAL A 245 -5.56 2.43 -2.95
N HIS A 246 -5.20 1.73 -1.89
CA HIS A 246 -6.13 0.93 -1.13
C HIS A 246 -6.22 1.47 0.29
N LEU A 247 -7.45 1.77 0.70
CA LEU A 247 -7.77 2.31 2.03
C LEU A 247 -8.35 1.21 2.91
N ILE A 248 -8.19 1.32 4.22
CA ILE A 248 -8.62 0.30 5.16
C ILE A 248 -10.14 0.33 5.31
N SER A 249 -10.79 -0.81 5.14
CA SER A 249 -12.24 -0.89 5.38
C SER A 249 -12.55 -0.79 6.88
N PRO A 250 -13.59 -0.05 7.30
CA PRO A 250 -14.04 -0.02 8.69
C PRO A 250 -14.44 -1.41 9.23
N ALA A 251 -14.78 -2.34 8.33
CA ALA A 251 -15.18 -3.71 8.67
C ALA A 251 -13.99 -4.67 8.90
N GLY A 252 -12.73 -4.23 8.79
CA GLY A 252 -11.56 -5.03 9.15
C GLY A 252 -10.36 -4.93 8.20
N LYS A 253 -9.52 -5.97 8.16
CA LYS A 253 -8.22 -6.06 7.43
C LYS A 253 -8.30 -6.04 5.89
N ALA A 254 -9.44 -5.72 5.31
CA ALA A 254 -9.60 -5.67 3.87
C ALA A 254 -9.34 -4.25 3.37
N CYS A 255 -8.58 -4.14 2.28
CA CYS A 255 -8.29 -2.86 1.65
C CYS A 255 -9.22 -2.64 0.46
N VAL A 256 -9.76 -1.42 0.33
CA VAL A 256 -10.73 -1.00 -0.68
C VAL A 256 -10.03 -0.10 -1.69
N PRO A 257 -10.08 -0.40 -3.00
CA PRO A 257 -9.40 0.41 -4.00
C PRO A 257 -10.10 1.75 -4.21
N HIS A 258 -9.29 2.80 -4.23
CA HIS A 258 -9.66 4.18 -4.51
C HIS A 258 -8.73 4.72 -5.59
N SER A 259 -9.27 5.52 -6.50
CA SER A 259 -8.43 6.30 -7.41
C SER A 259 -7.96 7.56 -6.69
N MET A 260 -6.64 7.72 -6.55
CA MET A 260 -6.01 8.91 -6.00
C MET A 260 -5.45 9.76 -7.14
N HIS A 261 -5.71 11.06 -7.11
CA HIS A 261 -5.12 12.05 -8.01
C HIS A 261 -4.45 13.13 -7.18
N LEU A 262 -3.17 13.41 -7.48
CA LEU A 262 -2.37 14.42 -6.79
C LEU A 262 -2.08 15.58 -7.72
N ALA A 263 -2.26 16.80 -7.22
CA ALA A 263 -1.95 18.01 -7.97
C ALA A 263 -1.30 19.08 -7.09
N PRO A 264 -0.19 19.71 -7.54
CA PRO A 264 0.42 20.80 -6.81
C PRO A 264 -0.45 22.06 -6.95
N LEU A 265 -0.89 22.63 -5.84
CA LEU A 265 -1.54 23.93 -5.86
C LEU A 265 -0.48 25.05 -5.85
N ASP A 266 0.49 24.92 -4.96
CA ASP A 266 1.65 25.79 -4.77
C ASP A 266 2.73 25.04 -3.95
N THR A 267 3.86 25.68 -3.62
CA THR A 267 4.95 25.11 -2.81
C THR A 267 4.42 24.49 -1.52
N ARG A 268 4.59 23.17 -1.40
CA ARG A 268 4.10 22.35 -0.27
C ARG A 268 2.60 22.47 0.02
N ILE A 269 1.79 22.82 -0.98
CA ILE A 269 0.32 22.78 -0.89
C ILE A 269 -0.19 21.81 -1.97
N VAL A 270 -0.82 20.71 -1.53
CA VAL A 270 -1.20 19.61 -2.41
C VAL A 270 -2.70 19.40 -2.36
N PHE A 271 -3.32 19.40 -3.54
CA PHE A 271 -4.70 19.02 -3.72
C PHE A 271 -4.78 17.52 -4.04
N VAL A 272 -5.62 16.81 -3.30
CA VAL A 272 -5.83 15.37 -3.43
C VAL A 272 -7.30 15.12 -3.74
N VAL A 273 -7.52 14.31 -4.78
CA VAL A 273 -8.85 13.76 -5.10
C VAL A 273 -8.79 12.26 -4.86
N LEU A 274 -9.74 11.73 -4.09
CA LEU A 274 -9.96 10.30 -3.90
C LEU A 274 -11.34 9.93 -4.42
N ILE A 275 -11.41 8.92 -5.28
CA ILE A 275 -12.67 8.41 -5.83
C ILE A 275 -12.83 6.96 -5.37
N ASP A 276 -13.94 6.63 -4.72
CA ASP A 276 -14.29 5.24 -4.40
C ASP A 276 -14.64 4.51 -5.69
N MET A 277 -13.93 3.40 -5.96
CA MET A 277 -14.10 2.62 -7.18
C MET A 277 -15.27 1.62 -7.08
N GLU A 278 -16.05 1.63 -6.00
CA GLU A 278 -17.23 0.79 -5.78
C GLU A 278 -16.93 -0.73 -5.83
N MET A 279 -15.66 -1.12 -5.63
CA MET A 279 -15.17 -2.52 -5.65
C MET A 279 -15.05 -3.13 -4.24
N ARG A 280 -15.54 -2.43 -3.22
CA ARG A 280 -15.46 -2.81 -1.80
C ARG A 280 -15.94 -4.23 -1.52
N ASP A 281 -17.15 -4.57 -1.96
CA ASP A 281 -17.75 -5.90 -1.71
C ASP A 281 -16.86 -7.03 -2.26
N ILE A 282 -16.23 -6.81 -3.43
CA ILE A 282 -15.31 -7.77 -4.04
C ILE A 282 -14.02 -7.84 -3.22
N GLY A 283 -13.43 -6.70 -2.89
CA GLY A 283 -12.21 -6.62 -2.07
C GLY A 283 -12.37 -7.33 -0.71
N VAL A 284 -13.42 -7.02 0.04
CA VAL A 284 -13.66 -7.65 1.35
C VAL A 284 -13.89 -9.15 1.24
N SER A 285 -14.71 -9.58 0.28
CA SER A 285 -15.05 -10.99 0.13
C SER A 285 -13.88 -11.84 -0.39
N VAL A 286 -13.08 -11.33 -1.32
CA VAL A 286 -11.91 -12.06 -1.85
C VAL A 286 -10.77 -12.13 -0.81
N GLN A 287 -10.60 -11.11 0.03
CA GLN A 287 -9.66 -11.15 1.17
C GLN A 287 -10.05 -12.27 2.15
N MET A 288 -11.34 -12.35 2.49
CA MET A 288 -11.85 -13.39 3.39
C MET A 288 -11.62 -14.79 2.81
N SER A 289 -11.93 -14.99 1.53
CA SER A 289 -11.71 -16.27 0.84
C SER A 289 -10.23 -16.63 0.79
N SER A 290 -9.35 -15.67 0.52
CA SER A 290 -7.90 -15.88 0.45
C SER A 290 -7.31 -16.24 1.81
N GLN A 291 -7.74 -15.58 2.88
CA GLN A 291 -7.29 -15.88 4.24
C GLN A 291 -7.71 -17.30 4.68
N ILE A 292 -8.96 -17.70 4.41
CA ILE A 292 -9.43 -19.04 4.75
C ILE A 292 -8.70 -20.09 3.91
N LEU A 293 -8.43 -19.82 2.62
CA LEU A 293 -7.67 -20.74 1.77
C LEU A 293 -6.21 -20.88 2.23
N SER A 294 -5.55 -19.79 2.61
CA SER A 294 -4.19 -19.84 3.19
C SER A 294 -4.18 -20.72 4.46
N ASN A 295 -5.15 -20.53 5.35
CA ASN A 295 -5.31 -21.37 6.53
C ASN A 295 -5.52 -22.85 6.15
N LEU A 296 -6.36 -23.13 5.16
CA LEU A 296 -6.63 -24.49 4.65
C LEU A 296 -5.36 -25.15 4.12
N ARG A 297 -4.56 -24.43 3.32
CA ARG A 297 -3.28 -24.92 2.79
C ARG A 297 -2.32 -25.31 3.91
N ARG A 298 -2.24 -24.51 4.98
CA ARG A 298 -1.44 -24.86 6.17
C ARG A 298 -1.95 -26.14 6.85
N LEU A 299 -3.27 -26.29 7.03
CA LEU A 299 -3.84 -27.51 7.62
C LEU A 299 -3.53 -28.77 6.81
N LEU A 300 -3.59 -28.68 5.47
CA LEU A 300 -3.24 -29.77 4.57
C LEU A 300 -1.77 -30.18 4.73
N LEU A 301 -0.85 -29.21 4.78
CA LEU A 301 0.58 -29.46 5.01
C LEU A 301 0.86 -30.11 6.38
N GLN A 302 0.10 -29.72 7.41
CA GLN A 302 0.20 -30.30 8.77
C GLN A 302 -0.43 -31.68 8.90
N ARG A 303 -1.19 -32.12 7.87
CA ARG A 303 -2.06 -33.30 7.93
C ARG A 303 -3.05 -33.24 9.10
N ASN A 304 -3.48 -32.04 9.48
CA ASN A 304 -4.46 -31.83 10.54
C ASN A 304 -5.87 -31.99 9.95
N LEU A 305 -6.38 -33.23 9.98
CA LEU A 305 -7.64 -33.61 9.34
C LEU A 305 -8.89 -33.24 10.14
N GLU A 306 -8.77 -32.93 11.43
CA GLU A 306 -9.92 -32.67 12.31
C GLU A 306 -10.63 -31.35 11.95
N MET A 307 -9.86 -30.31 11.63
CA MET A 307 -10.38 -28.98 11.30
C MET A 307 -10.72 -28.81 9.81
N LEU A 308 -10.41 -29.82 8.99
CA LEU A 308 -10.53 -29.76 7.54
C LEU A 308 -11.99 -29.56 7.06
N PRO A 309 -13.00 -30.31 7.57
CA PRO A 309 -14.38 -30.14 7.10
C PRO A 309 -14.94 -28.74 7.38
N ASN A 310 -14.73 -28.24 8.60
CA ASN A 310 -15.21 -26.92 9.03
C ASN A 310 -14.56 -25.79 8.21
N THR A 311 -13.27 -25.93 7.88
CA THR A 311 -12.54 -24.94 7.09
C THR A 311 -13.02 -24.94 5.63
N LEU A 312 -13.31 -26.12 5.06
CA LEU A 312 -13.89 -26.24 3.72
C LEU A 312 -15.28 -25.61 3.64
N ASP A 313 -16.14 -25.85 4.62
CA ASP A 313 -17.48 -25.23 4.67
C ASP A 313 -17.39 -23.71 4.82
N SER A 314 -16.43 -23.22 5.62
CA SER A 314 -16.17 -21.78 5.76
C SER A 314 -15.67 -21.17 4.45
N LEU A 315 -14.78 -21.86 3.74
CA LEU A 315 -14.28 -21.43 2.43
C LEU A 315 -15.41 -21.36 1.40
N GLU A 316 -16.29 -22.36 1.37
CA GLU A 316 -17.44 -22.38 0.46
C GLU A 316 -18.38 -21.19 0.68
N GLN A 317 -18.67 -20.88 1.95
CA GLN A 317 -19.48 -19.72 2.31
C GLN A 317 -18.81 -18.40 1.93
N ALA A 318 -17.51 -18.27 2.15
CA ALA A 318 -16.75 -17.07 1.76
C ALA A 318 -16.72 -16.92 0.23
N LEU A 319 -16.47 -17.99 -0.51
CA LEU A 319 -16.48 -17.99 -1.97
C LEU A 319 -17.86 -17.66 -2.53
N LYS A 320 -18.93 -18.13 -1.89
CA LYS A 320 -20.30 -17.75 -2.28
C LYS A 320 -20.46 -16.23 -2.20
N LYS A 321 -20.03 -15.59 -1.11
CA LYS A 321 -20.03 -14.12 -0.98
C LYS A 321 -19.19 -13.45 -2.08
N THR A 322 -18.01 -13.99 -2.38
CA THR A 322 -17.16 -13.49 -3.48
C THR A 322 -17.88 -13.56 -4.83
N THR A 323 -18.50 -14.70 -5.16
CA THR A 323 -19.23 -14.84 -6.43
C THR A 323 -20.49 -13.97 -6.50
N ASP A 324 -21.18 -13.77 -5.38
CA ASP A 324 -22.34 -12.89 -5.31
C ASP A 324 -21.93 -11.41 -5.51
N ALA A 325 -20.81 -10.99 -4.91
CA ALA A 325 -20.23 -9.66 -5.12
C ALA A 325 -19.81 -9.45 -6.59
N LEU A 326 -19.13 -10.43 -7.19
CA LEU A 326 -18.74 -10.39 -8.61
C LEU A 326 -19.94 -10.31 -9.56
N ARG A 327 -21.05 -10.98 -9.23
CA ARG A 327 -22.28 -10.95 -10.04
C ARG A 327 -22.96 -9.57 -10.01
N LYS A 328 -22.90 -8.85 -8.89
CA LYS A 328 -23.44 -7.48 -8.78
C LYS A 328 -22.70 -6.50 -9.68
N ASN A 329 -21.39 -6.66 -9.84
CA ASN A 329 -20.53 -5.71 -10.55
C ASN A 329 -20.45 -5.91 -12.08
N LYS A 330 -21.46 -6.57 -12.66
CA LYS A 330 -21.69 -6.84 -14.11
C LYS A 330 -20.44 -7.30 -14.89
N SER A 331 -20.48 -8.56 -15.36
CA SER A 331 -19.54 -9.22 -16.30
C SER A 331 -18.35 -10.01 -15.73
N ASN A 332 -18.59 -10.82 -14.69
CA ASN A 332 -17.60 -11.80 -14.18
C ASN A 332 -18.12 -13.24 -14.10
N SER A 333 -18.97 -13.65 -15.05
CA SER A 333 -19.58 -15.00 -15.05
C SER A 333 -18.54 -16.12 -15.20
N THR A 334 -17.48 -15.89 -15.97
CA THR A 334 -16.36 -16.81 -16.18
C THR A 334 -15.56 -17.04 -14.89
N LEU A 335 -15.24 -15.96 -14.17
CA LEU A 335 -14.56 -16.04 -12.86
C LEU A 335 -15.42 -16.74 -11.83
N CYS A 336 -16.72 -16.45 -11.79
CA CYS A 336 -17.66 -17.14 -10.90
C CYS A 336 -17.71 -18.64 -11.17
N ALA A 337 -17.80 -19.03 -12.45
CA ALA A 337 -17.80 -20.44 -12.85
C ALA A 337 -16.46 -21.12 -12.49
N ARG A 338 -15.33 -20.45 -12.71
CA ARG A 338 -13.99 -20.94 -12.34
C ARG A 338 -13.87 -21.19 -10.84
N LEU A 339 -14.26 -20.23 -9.99
CA LEU A 339 -14.25 -20.38 -8.53
C LEU A 339 -15.13 -21.56 -8.07
N THR A 340 -16.35 -21.63 -8.60
CA THR A 340 -17.30 -22.69 -8.23
C THR A 340 -16.79 -24.09 -8.62
N SER A 341 -16.22 -24.21 -9.82
CA SER A 341 -15.64 -25.48 -10.30
C SER A 341 -14.45 -25.91 -9.44
N ARG A 342 -13.52 -24.98 -9.13
CA ARG A 342 -12.36 -25.29 -8.29
C ARG A 342 -12.75 -25.65 -6.86
N MET A 343 -13.82 -25.06 -6.32
CA MET A 343 -14.30 -25.41 -4.98
C MET A 343 -14.80 -26.85 -4.95
N LEU A 344 -15.55 -27.25 -5.98
CA LEU A 344 -16.07 -28.61 -6.09
C LEU A 344 -14.94 -29.64 -6.23
N GLU A 345 -13.91 -29.33 -7.03
CA GLU A 345 -12.71 -30.18 -7.17
C GLU A 345 -11.94 -30.31 -5.86
N LEU A 346 -11.69 -29.19 -5.17
CA LEU A 346 -11.02 -29.18 -3.87
C LEU A 346 -11.78 -30.04 -2.85
N ARG A 347 -13.10 -29.84 -2.72
CA ARG A 347 -13.94 -30.61 -1.79
C ARG A 347 -13.93 -32.11 -2.11
N LYS A 348 -13.95 -32.49 -3.39
CA LYS A 348 -13.82 -33.90 -3.81
C LYS A 348 -12.46 -34.47 -3.42
N SER A 349 -11.37 -33.73 -3.66
CA SER A 349 -10.03 -34.21 -3.34
C SER A 349 -9.77 -34.40 -1.85
N CYS A 350 -10.39 -33.59 -0.99
CA CYS A 350 -10.27 -33.74 0.47
C CYS A 350 -11.07 -34.94 1.04
N ASN A 351 -12.13 -35.38 0.34
CA ASN A 351 -13.07 -36.39 0.85
C ASN A 351 -12.95 -37.75 0.15
N THR A 352 -12.35 -37.80 -1.04
CA THR A 352 -12.29 -39.00 -1.88
C THR A 352 -10.89 -39.18 -2.45
N THR A 353 -10.49 -40.42 -2.70
CA THR A 353 -9.22 -40.75 -3.38
C THR A 353 -9.29 -40.34 -4.85
N THR A 354 -8.97 -39.07 -5.12
CA THR A 354 -8.86 -38.51 -6.47
C THR A 354 -7.43 -38.62 -7.02
N PRO A 355 -7.23 -38.57 -8.35
CA PRO A 355 -5.89 -38.56 -8.94
C PRO A 355 -5.09 -37.30 -8.60
N LEU A 356 -5.75 -36.19 -8.28
CA LEU A 356 -5.12 -34.95 -7.80
C LEU A 356 -5.09 -34.92 -6.28
N THR A 357 -3.97 -34.47 -5.70
CA THR A 357 -3.83 -34.32 -4.25
C THR A 357 -4.54 -33.04 -3.78
N PRO A 358 -5.07 -33.00 -2.53
CA PRO A 358 -5.69 -31.81 -1.95
C PRO A 358 -4.83 -30.54 -2.06
N GLU A 359 -3.51 -30.68 -1.99
CA GLU A 359 -2.55 -29.57 -2.10
C GLU A 359 -2.53 -28.98 -3.51
N THR A 360 -2.62 -29.82 -4.54
CA THR A 360 -2.66 -29.36 -5.95
C THR A 360 -3.97 -28.64 -6.26
N THR A 361 -5.10 -29.14 -5.77
CA THR A 361 -6.41 -28.51 -5.97
C THR A 361 -6.54 -27.21 -5.15
N ALA A 362 -5.95 -27.14 -3.95
CA ALA A 362 -5.89 -25.91 -3.16
C ALA A 362 -5.03 -24.83 -3.85
N THR A 363 -3.92 -25.23 -4.47
CA THR A 363 -3.11 -24.33 -5.30
C THR A 363 -3.88 -23.83 -6.52
N ALA A 364 -4.61 -24.70 -7.21
CA ALA A 364 -5.46 -24.31 -8.34
C ALA A 364 -6.61 -23.36 -7.93
N MET A 365 -7.14 -23.52 -6.72
CA MET A 365 -8.09 -22.57 -6.13
C MET A 365 -7.44 -21.22 -5.85
N HIS A 366 -6.21 -21.20 -5.33
CA HIS A 366 -5.47 -19.97 -5.07
C HIS A 366 -5.27 -19.16 -6.36
N THR A 367 -4.81 -19.81 -7.44
CA THR A 367 -4.69 -19.17 -8.76
C THR A 367 -6.04 -18.67 -9.32
N ALA A 368 -7.15 -19.30 -8.95
CA ALA A 368 -8.48 -18.82 -9.34
C ALA A 368 -8.89 -17.55 -8.55
N LEU A 369 -8.51 -17.45 -7.28
CA LEU A 369 -8.68 -16.24 -6.47
C LEU A 369 -7.75 -15.12 -6.92
N GLU A 370 -6.51 -15.41 -7.29
CA GLU A 370 -5.59 -14.41 -7.87
C GLU A 370 -6.19 -13.77 -9.13
N ALA A 371 -6.82 -14.54 -10.00
CA ALA A 371 -7.51 -14.00 -11.18
C ALA A 371 -8.68 -13.05 -10.83
N VAL A 372 -9.26 -13.18 -9.63
CA VAL A 372 -10.25 -12.23 -9.10
C VAL A 372 -9.57 -11.01 -8.48
N ILE A 373 -8.45 -11.20 -7.78
CA ILE A 373 -7.63 -10.11 -7.22
C ILE A 373 -7.11 -9.20 -8.34
N GLU A 374 -6.75 -9.74 -9.51
CA GLU A 374 -6.39 -8.93 -10.69
C GLU A 374 -7.50 -7.96 -11.13
N GLN A 375 -8.78 -8.27 -10.88
CA GLN A 375 -9.89 -7.35 -11.15
C GLN A 375 -9.93 -6.16 -10.18
N LEU A 376 -9.23 -6.24 -9.04
CA LEU A 376 -9.08 -5.12 -8.10
C LEU A 376 -8.06 -4.07 -8.59
N LYS A 377 -7.54 -4.22 -9.81
CA LYS A 377 -6.80 -3.19 -10.55
C LYS A 377 -7.69 -2.56 -11.63
N PRO A 378 -8.71 -1.76 -11.25
CA PRO A 378 -9.55 -1.09 -12.23
C PRO A 378 -8.76 -0.03 -12.99
N ASP A 379 -9.25 0.33 -14.18
CA ASP A 379 -8.73 1.47 -14.92
C ASP A 379 -8.90 2.75 -14.10
N ILE A 380 -7.83 3.55 -14.05
CA ILE A 380 -7.82 4.82 -13.35
C ILE A 380 -8.72 5.80 -14.14
N PRO A 381 -9.79 6.36 -13.54
CA PRO A 381 -10.66 7.29 -14.23
C PRO A 381 -9.89 8.59 -14.53
N SER A 382 -9.78 8.96 -15.80
CA SER A 382 -9.16 10.23 -16.19
C SER A 382 -9.96 11.42 -15.64
N LEU A 383 -9.26 12.38 -15.03
CA LEU A 383 -9.85 13.61 -14.50
C LEU A 383 -9.22 14.83 -15.16
N LYS A 384 -10.04 15.64 -15.83
CA LYS A 384 -9.61 16.93 -16.38
C LYS A 384 -9.49 17.97 -15.27
N MET A 385 -8.38 17.94 -14.53
CA MET A 385 -8.16 18.75 -13.33
C MET A 385 -7.70 20.19 -13.60
N THR A 386 -7.36 20.55 -14.84
CA THR A 386 -6.78 21.87 -15.17
C THR A 386 -7.65 23.06 -14.76
N GLN A 387 -8.94 23.03 -15.13
CA GLN A 387 -9.89 24.09 -14.80
C GLN A 387 -10.24 24.11 -13.28
N PRO A 388 -10.61 22.97 -12.65
CA PRO A 388 -10.78 22.87 -11.19
C PRO A 388 -9.60 23.41 -10.39
N LEU A 389 -8.37 23.10 -10.79
CA LEU A 389 -7.15 23.57 -10.12
C LEU A 389 -6.97 25.08 -10.25
N LYS A 390 -7.24 25.64 -11.44
CA LYS A 390 -7.16 27.09 -11.65
C LYS A 390 -8.18 27.83 -10.80
N GLU A 391 -9.41 27.33 -10.71
CA GLU A 391 -10.43 27.91 -9.83
C GLU A 391 -10.02 27.80 -8.36
N LEU A 392 -9.53 26.64 -7.93
CA LEU A 392 -9.07 26.42 -6.56
C LEU A 392 -7.94 27.39 -6.18
N ARG A 393 -6.96 27.61 -7.07
CA ARG A 393 -5.88 28.59 -6.87
C ARG A 393 -6.43 30.01 -6.71
N ASN A 394 -7.40 30.40 -7.54
CA ASN A 394 -8.00 31.72 -7.45
C ASN A 394 -8.77 31.93 -6.14
N LEU A 395 -9.56 30.94 -5.71
CA LEU A 395 -10.33 31.01 -4.48
C LEU A 395 -9.45 31.06 -3.22
N LEU A 396 -8.29 30.40 -3.27
CA LEU A 396 -7.34 30.34 -2.16
C LEU A 396 -6.24 31.40 -2.21
N SER A 397 -6.13 32.16 -3.29
CA SER A 397 -5.10 33.18 -3.50
C SER A 397 -4.86 34.10 -2.28
N PRO A 398 -5.89 34.59 -1.56
CA PRO A 398 -5.68 35.44 -0.39
C PRO A 398 -4.96 34.75 0.79
N TYR A 399 -4.95 33.42 0.82
CA TYR A 399 -4.41 32.62 1.91
C TYR A 399 -3.11 31.89 1.53
N ILE A 400 -2.72 31.85 0.25
CA ILE A 400 -1.57 31.05 -0.23
C ILE A 400 -0.29 31.40 0.53
N ASP A 401 0.05 32.68 0.68
CA ASP A 401 1.29 33.09 1.34
C ASP A 401 1.29 32.70 2.83
N PHE A 402 0.15 32.84 3.50
CA PHE A 402 -0.03 32.37 4.87
C PHE A 402 0.16 30.85 4.97
N LEU A 403 -0.40 30.09 4.04
CA LEU A 403 -0.29 28.63 4.02
C LEU A 403 1.14 28.16 3.71
N LYS A 404 1.86 28.84 2.82
CA LYS A 404 3.29 28.56 2.55
C LYS A 404 4.14 28.69 3.81
N VAL A 405 3.94 29.76 4.56
CA VAL A 405 4.63 29.98 5.83
C VAL A 405 4.30 28.86 6.84
N LYS A 406 3.04 28.41 6.88
CA LYS A 406 2.63 27.27 7.72
C LYS A 406 3.16 25.92 7.24
N ALA A 407 3.49 25.80 5.95
CA ALA A 407 4.05 24.60 5.36
C ALA A 407 5.56 24.48 5.57
N MET A 408 6.28 25.51 5.99
CA MET A 408 7.74 25.45 6.15
C MET A 408 8.17 24.54 7.32
N ARG A 409 9.21 23.73 7.05
CA ARG A 409 9.92 22.92 8.05
C ARG A 409 10.76 23.86 8.92
N TYR A 410 10.79 23.65 10.24
CA TYR A 410 11.59 24.45 11.19
C TYR A 410 11.23 25.94 11.21
N PHE A 411 10.00 26.23 11.62
CA PHE A 411 9.45 27.57 11.75
C PHE A 411 10.27 28.47 12.69
N THR A 412 10.83 29.57 12.17
CA THR A 412 11.36 30.69 12.97
C THR A 412 10.44 31.90 12.86
N LEU A 413 10.30 32.67 13.96
CA LEU A 413 9.41 33.85 14.04
C LEU A 413 9.67 34.92 12.96
N GLU A 414 10.89 34.98 12.41
CA GLU A 414 11.31 35.88 11.33
C GLU A 414 10.71 35.52 9.96
N SER A 415 10.03 34.37 9.84
CA SER A 415 9.45 33.87 8.59
C SER A 415 8.06 34.45 8.24
N TYR A 416 7.49 35.30 9.10
CA TYR A 416 6.24 36.00 8.81
C TYR A 416 6.50 37.24 7.95
N PRO A 417 5.80 37.43 6.81
CA PRO A 417 5.93 38.63 5.98
C PRO A 417 5.22 39.87 6.55
N PHE A 418 4.86 39.85 7.83
CA PHE A 418 4.34 41.03 8.50
C PHE A 418 5.53 41.80 9.08
N GLU A 419 5.99 42.82 8.35
CA GLU A 419 6.73 43.91 8.99
C GLU A 419 5.83 44.46 10.10
N ILE A 420 6.19 44.16 11.34
CA ILE A 420 5.58 44.76 12.52
C ILE A 420 5.96 46.24 12.45
N PHE A 421 4.99 47.08 12.10
CA PHE A 421 5.10 48.55 12.20
C PHE A 421 5.30 49.00 13.64
#